data_AF-A0A7W0PMU2-F1
#
_entry.id   AF-A0A7W0PMU2-F1
#
_cell.length_a   1.000
_cell.length_b   1.000
_cell.length_c   1.000
_cell.angle_alpha   90.00
_cell.angle_beta   90.00
_cell.angle_gamma   90.00
#
_symmetry.space_group_name_H-M   'P 1'
#
loop_
_entity.id
_entity.type
_entity.pdbx_description
1 polymer ?
#
loop_
_entity_poly.entity_id
_entity_poly.type
_entity_poly.pdbx_seq_one_letter_code
_entity_poly.pdbx_strand_id
1 'polypeptide(L)'
;MLADWFDDGRVDRVYPLACYEEAIAAMPTDIRDYTDARDVIGRALTSALRGRSGAMSAEEQVPLPQAEGAIDATGTSTLPLPLPLVALFGLALTVLAAGALSHLARTRRDR
;
A
#
# COMPACT_ATOMS: atom_id res chain seq x y z
N MET A 1 3.14 0.85 -25.14
CA MET A 1 3.77 1.18 -23.86
C MET A 1 5.21 0.70 -23.73
N LEU A 2 5.58 -0.49 -24.21
CA LEU A 2 6.93 -0.98 -23.97
C LEU A 2 7.99 -0.03 -24.58
N ALA A 3 7.67 0.56 -25.73
CA ALA A 3 8.45 1.65 -26.33
C ALA A 3 8.59 2.90 -25.44
N ASP A 4 7.55 3.26 -24.67
CA ASP A 4 7.60 4.38 -23.72
C ASP A 4 8.66 4.13 -22.66
N TRP A 5 8.64 2.91 -22.09
CA TRP A 5 9.64 2.48 -21.13
C TRP A 5 11.05 2.37 -21.74
N PHE A 6 11.16 2.00 -23.01
CA PHE A 6 12.46 1.92 -23.69
C PHE A 6 13.14 3.28 -23.87
N ASP A 7 12.37 4.37 -23.92
CA ASP A 7 12.92 5.70 -24.20
C ASP A 7 13.74 6.25 -23.01
N ASP A 8 13.25 6.09 -21.77
CA ASP A 8 13.89 6.64 -20.57
C ASP A 8 13.81 5.76 -19.30
N GLY A 9 13.30 4.53 -19.43
CA GLY A 9 13.07 3.61 -18.31
C GLY A 9 11.80 3.90 -17.51
N ARG A 10 10.92 4.79 -17.98
CA ARG A 10 9.69 5.19 -17.27
C ARG A 10 8.46 5.01 -18.16
N VAL A 11 7.31 4.86 -17.53
CA VAL A 11 6.02 4.81 -18.23
C VAL A 11 5.26 6.08 -17.88
N ASP A 12 5.38 7.08 -18.74
CA ASP A 12 4.78 8.40 -18.53
C ASP A 12 3.38 8.51 -19.10
N ARG A 13 3.05 7.66 -20.10
CA ARG A 13 1.70 7.64 -20.69
C ARG A 13 0.78 6.67 -19.97
N VAL A 14 -0.50 7.05 -19.90
CA VAL A 14 -1.57 6.19 -19.42
C VAL A 14 -2.07 5.32 -20.58
N TYR A 15 -2.11 4.02 -20.36
CA TYR A 15 -2.57 3.05 -21.35
C TYR A 15 -3.83 2.31 -20.87
N PRO A 16 -4.61 1.71 -21.77
CA PRO A 16 -5.69 0.80 -21.39
C PRO A 16 -5.17 -0.42 -20.62
N LEU A 17 -6.04 -1.00 -19.79
CA LEU A 17 -5.70 -2.15 -18.93
C LEU A 17 -5.11 -3.32 -19.73
N ALA A 18 -5.79 -3.71 -20.82
CA ALA A 18 -5.38 -4.82 -21.67
C ALA A 18 -3.96 -4.65 -22.22
N CYS A 19 -3.56 -3.42 -22.55
CA CYS A 19 -2.22 -3.17 -23.02
C CYS A 19 -1.21 -3.62 -21.96
N TYR A 20 -1.38 -3.24 -20.67
CA TYR A 20 -0.40 -3.55 -19.62
C TYR A 20 -0.11 -5.05 -19.51
N GLU A 21 -1.16 -5.86 -19.58
CA GLU A 21 -1.05 -7.32 -19.55
C GLU A 21 -0.33 -7.85 -20.80
N GLU A 22 -0.69 -7.34 -21.97
CA GLU A 22 -0.02 -7.68 -23.23
C GLU A 22 1.48 -7.34 -23.20
N ALA A 23 1.87 -6.18 -22.67
CA ALA A 23 3.27 -5.81 -22.61
C ALA A 23 4.06 -6.68 -21.63
N ILE A 24 3.47 -7.07 -20.51
CA ILE A 24 4.12 -8.00 -19.56
C ILE A 24 4.26 -9.38 -20.20
N ALA A 25 3.25 -9.85 -20.92
CA ALA A 25 3.26 -11.15 -21.59
C ALA A 25 4.22 -11.20 -22.79
N ALA A 26 4.29 -10.14 -23.57
CA ALA A 26 5.13 -10.04 -24.76
C ALA A 26 6.58 -9.59 -24.46
N MET A 27 6.94 -9.39 -23.19
CA MET A 27 8.25 -8.87 -22.80
C MET A 27 9.37 -9.89 -23.11
N PRO A 28 10.43 -9.50 -23.86
CA PRO A 28 11.56 -10.37 -24.14
C PRO A 28 12.31 -10.79 -22.87
N THR A 29 12.85 -12.01 -22.86
CA THR A 29 13.61 -12.55 -21.71
C THR A 29 14.77 -11.66 -21.29
N ASP A 30 15.55 -11.13 -22.25
CA ASP A 30 16.70 -10.27 -21.93
C ASP A 30 16.27 -8.99 -21.18
N ILE A 31 15.14 -8.40 -21.57
CA ILE A 31 14.58 -7.24 -20.88
C ILE A 31 14.10 -7.65 -19.48
N ARG A 32 13.39 -8.78 -19.39
CA ARG A 32 12.85 -9.26 -18.11
C ARG A 32 13.91 -9.59 -17.07
N ASP A 33 15.03 -10.15 -17.52
CA ASP A 33 16.05 -10.70 -16.63
C ASP A 33 17.15 -9.67 -16.33
N TYR A 34 17.39 -8.71 -17.22
CA TYR A 34 18.46 -7.72 -17.05
C TYR A 34 17.97 -6.29 -16.79
N THR A 35 16.67 -6.05 -16.69
CA THR A 35 16.12 -4.71 -16.43
C THR A 35 14.96 -4.74 -15.44
N ASP A 36 14.61 -3.58 -14.90
CA ASP A 36 13.48 -3.37 -14.00
C ASP A 36 12.14 -3.11 -14.73
N ALA A 37 12.09 -3.31 -16.06
CA ALA A 37 10.93 -3.04 -16.89
C ALA A 37 9.63 -3.64 -16.34
N ARG A 38 9.70 -4.90 -15.87
CA ARG A 38 8.54 -5.62 -15.35
C ARG A 38 7.97 -4.93 -14.11
N ASP A 39 8.83 -4.47 -13.21
CA ASP A 39 8.42 -3.83 -11.97
C ASP A 39 7.88 -2.42 -12.22
N VAL A 40 8.49 -1.66 -13.13
CA VAL A 40 8.01 -0.33 -13.52
C VAL A 40 6.61 -0.42 -14.15
N ILE A 41 6.41 -1.33 -15.10
CA ILE A 41 5.13 -1.53 -15.78
C ILE A 41 4.08 -2.09 -14.80
N GLY A 42 4.44 -3.04 -13.94
CA GLY A 42 3.53 -3.60 -12.93
C GLY A 42 3.08 -2.57 -11.88
N ARG A 43 3.98 -1.66 -11.48
CA ARG A 43 3.65 -0.52 -10.63
C ARG A 43 2.70 0.45 -11.33
N ALA A 44 2.94 0.78 -12.60
CA ALA A 44 2.05 1.62 -13.41
C ALA A 44 0.65 1.00 -13.55
N LEU A 45 0.57 -0.31 -13.77
CA LEU A 45 -0.68 -1.06 -13.83
C LEU A 45 -1.48 -0.94 -12.52
N THR A 46 -0.84 -1.17 -11.38
CA THR A 46 -1.50 -1.07 -10.07
C THR A 46 -2.01 0.35 -9.80
N SER A 47 -1.24 1.37 -10.20
CA SER A 47 -1.68 2.77 -10.13
C SER A 47 -2.90 3.05 -11.02
N ALA A 48 -2.94 2.50 -12.24
CA ALA A 48 -4.06 2.64 -13.15
C ALA A 48 -5.34 1.97 -12.60
N LEU A 49 -5.21 0.79 -11.98
CA LEU A 49 -6.32 0.09 -11.32
C LEU A 49 -6.88 0.92 -10.16
N ARG A 50 -6.01 1.52 -9.34
CA ARG A 50 -6.44 2.42 -8.25
C ARG A 50 -7.15 3.67 -8.77
N GLY A 51 -6.63 4.27 -9.83
CA GLY A 51 -7.26 5.43 -10.47
C GLY A 51 -8.65 5.12 -11.02
N ARG A 52 -8.83 3.93 -11.61
CA ARG A 52 -10.15 3.45 -12.06
C ARG A 52 -11.12 3.23 -10.91
N SER A 53 -10.68 2.62 -9.81
CA SER A 53 -11.52 2.45 -8.63
C SER A 53 -11.92 3.78 -8.00
N GLY A 54 -10.99 4.74 -7.95
CA GLY A 54 -11.26 6.10 -7.49
C GLY A 54 -12.23 6.87 -8.40
N ALA A 55 -12.13 6.69 -9.72
CA ALA A 55 -13.07 7.27 -10.68
C ALA A 55 -14.48 6.68 -10.52
N MET A 56 -14.61 5.39 -10.20
CA MET A 56 -15.90 4.77 -9.89
C MET A 56 -16.47 5.22 -8.53
N SER A 57 -15.63 5.75 -7.63
CA SER A 57 -16.05 6.39 -6.37
C SER A 57 -16.35 7.89 -6.49
N ALA A 58 -15.91 8.56 -7.57
CA ALA A 58 -15.98 10.01 -7.69
C ALA A 58 -17.29 10.55 -8.31
N GLU A 59 -18.16 9.68 -8.85
CA GLU A 59 -19.34 10.12 -9.60
C GLU A 59 -20.65 10.22 -8.78
N GLU A 60 -20.63 10.03 -7.45
CA GLU A 60 -21.84 10.13 -6.59
C GLU A 60 -21.78 11.29 -5.55
N GLN A 61 -20.98 12.33 -5.77
CA GLN A 61 -20.92 13.46 -4.85
C GLN A 61 -21.46 14.73 -5.49
N VAL A 62 -22.78 14.89 -5.39
CA VAL A 62 -23.48 16.18 -5.59
C VAL A 62 -23.26 17.03 -4.32
N PRO A 63 -22.51 18.15 -4.34
CA PRO A 63 -22.25 18.90 -3.12
C PRO A 63 -23.49 19.70 -2.68
N LEU A 64 -24.02 19.40 -1.49
CA LEU A 64 -24.91 20.30 -0.74
C LEU A 64 -24.11 21.00 0.38
N PRO A 65 -24.48 22.25 0.74
CA PRO A 65 -23.63 23.12 1.54
C PRO A 65 -23.43 22.62 2.97
N GLN A 66 -22.22 22.85 3.45
CA GLN A 66 -21.66 22.41 4.72
C GLN A 66 -22.42 23.01 5.90
N ALA A 67 -22.96 22.16 6.76
CA ALA A 67 -23.33 22.52 8.13
C ALA A 67 -22.25 21.96 9.07
N GLU A 68 -21.51 22.86 9.69
CA GLU A 68 -20.59 22.58 10.80
C GLU A 68 -21.32 21.89 11.95
N GLY A 69 -20.75 20.81 12.48
CA GLY A 69 -21.29 20.15 13.66
C GLY A 69 -20.50 18.93 14.08
N ALA A 70 -19.94 19.02 15.29
CA ALA A 70 -19.38 17.95 16.12
C ALA A 70 -18.02 17.35 15.68
N ILE A 71 -16.99 17.82 16.38
CA ILE A 71 -15.81 17.01 16.72
C ILE A 71 -16.26 15.79 17.55
N ASP A 72 -16.63 14.69 16.89
CA ASP A 72 -16.63 13.39 17.56
C ASP A 72 -15.20 12.85 17.54
N ALA A 73 -14.53 13.05 18.67
CA ALA A 73 -13.21 12.51 18.98
C ALA A 73 -13.27 10.99 19.21
N THR A 74 -13.74 10.24 18.22
CA THR A 74 -13.38 8.84 17.95
C THR A 74 -13.59 8.58 16.46
N GLY A 75 -13.15 9.52 15.62
CA GLY A 75 -12.81 9.22 14.24
C GLY A 75 -11.52 8.42 14.20
N THR A 76 -11.54 7.20 14.75
CA THR A 76 -10.62 6.14 14.33
C THR A 76 -10.92 5.97 12.86
N SER A 77 -10.21 6.74 12.04
CA SER A 77 -10.12 6.51 10.62
C SER A 77 -9.79 5.04 10.53
N THR A 78 -10.76 4.25 10.12
CA THR A 78 -10.62 2.88 9.67
C THR A 78 -9.85 2.93 8.36
N LEU A 79 -8.65 3.51 8.41
CA LEU A 79 -7.55 3.06 7.59
C LEU A 79 -7.51 1.55 7.85
N PRO A 80 -7.69 0.71 6.83
CA PRO A 80 -7.45 -0.71 7.00
C PRO A 80 -5.98 -0.84 7.39
N LEU A 81 -5.72 -0.85 8.70
CA LEU A 81 -4.43 -1.18 9.24
C LEU A 81 -4.16 -2.58 8.68
N PRO A 82 -3.09 -2.77 7.89
CA PRO A 82 -2.80 -4.08 7.37
C PRO A 82 -2.73 -5.04 8.55
N LEU A 83 -3.51 -6.13 8.49
CA LEU A 83 -3.59 -7.19 9.52
C LEU A 83 -2.25 -7.52 10.20
N PRO A 84 -1.08 -7.57 9.50
CA PRO A 84 0.20 -7.76 10.17
C PRO A 84 0.52 -6.72 11.27
N LEU A 85 0.19 -5.44 11.09
CA LEU A 85 0.52 -4.40 12.07
C LEU A 85 -0.27 -4.54 13.37
N VAL A 86 -1.55 -4.91 13.29
CA VAL A 86 -2.39 -5.15 14.48
C VAL A 86 -1.90 -6.38 15.26
N ALA A 87 -1.56 -7.46 14.55
CA ALA A 87 -1.01 -8.66 15.17
C ALA A 87 0.35 -8.41 15.86
N LEU A 88 1.23 -7.63 15.21
CA LEU A 88 2.53 -7.25 15.79
C LEU A 88 2.37 -6.35 17.03
N PHE A 89 1.45 -5.39 17.01
CA PHE A 89 1.18 -4.53 18.16
C PHE A 89 0.66 -5.33 19.36
N GLY A 90 -0.30 -6.23 19.14
CA GLY A 90 -0.81 -7.13 20.17
C GLY A 90 0.29 -8.02 20.76
N LEU A 91 1.17 -8.57 19.92
CA LEU A 91 2.29 -9.41 20.35
C LEU A 91 3.37 -8.60 21.12
N ALA A 92 3.65 -7.36 20.71
CA ALA A 92 4.58 -6.51 21.45
C ALA A 92 4.06 -6.21 22.87
N LEU A 93 2.76 -5.96 23.03
CA LEU A 93 2.14 -5.74 24.34
C LEU A 93 2.19 -6.98 25.23
N THR A 94 1.93 -8.18 24.69
CA THR A 94 2.01 -9.42 25.48
C THR A 94 3.44 -9.72 25.93
N VAL A 95 4.43 -9.49 25.07
CA VAL A 95 5.86 -9.66 25.41
C VAL A 95 6.30 -8.65 26.48
N LEU A 96 5.87 -7.39 26.40
CA LEU A 96 6.24 -6.36 27.37
C LEU A 96 5.66 -6.65 28.77
N ALA A 97 4.42 -7.13 28.84
CA ALA A 97 3.78 -7.55 30.09
C ALA A 97 4.49 -8.75 30.73
N ALA A 98 4.92 -9.73 29.91
CA ALA A 98 5.67 -10.88 30.39
C ALA A 98 7.10 -10.52 30.85
N GLY A 99 7.78 -9.62 30.15
CA GLY A 99 9.17 -9.22 30.46
C GLY A 99 9.33 -8.43 31.76
N ALA A 100 8.34 -7.63 32.16
CA ALA A 100 8.39 -6.84 33.40
C ALA A 100 8.50 -7.71 34.66
N LEU A 101 7.88 -8.90 34.65
CA LEU A 101 7.95 -9.88 35.74
C LEU A 101 9.36 -10.48 35.88
N SER A 102 10.04 -10.75 34.76
CA SER A 102 11.40 -11.29 34.76
C SER A 102 12.46 -10.27 35.21
N HIS A 103 12.28 -8.99 34.87
CA HIS A 103 13.22 -7.94 35.25
C HIS A 103 13.26 -7.72 36.78
N LEU A 104 12.10 -7.81 37.44
CA LEU A 104 11.99 -7.71 38.90
C LEU A 104 12.51 -8.95 39.64
N ALA A 105 12.49 -10.13 39.02
CA ALA A 105 13.08 -11.33 39.60
C ALA A 105 14.61 -11.27 39.62
N ARG A 106 15.23 -10.53 38.69
CA ARG A 106 16.70 -10.39 38.62
C ARG A 106 17.26 -9.51 39.73
N THR A 107 16.58 -8.41 40.05
CA THR A 107 17.02 -7.50 41.12
C THR A 107 16.92 -8.09 42.52
N ARG A 108 16.16 -9.19 42.71
CA ARG A 108 16.09 -9.93 43.99
C ARG A 108 17.18 -10.98 44.14
N ARG A 109 17.92 -11.29 43.07
CA ARG A 109 19.01 -12.28 43.10
C ARG A 109 20.38 -11.65 43.35
N ASP A 110 20.49 -10.34 43.10
CA ASP A 110 21.73 -9.56 43.29
C ASP A 110 21.79 -8.83 44.66
N ARG A 111 20.93 -9.18 45.63
CA ARG A 111 20.94 -8.66 47.00
C ARG A 111 20.92 -9.80 48.00
#